data_AF-W7IKK3-F1
#
_entry.id   AF-W7IKK3-F1
#
_cell.length_a   1.000
_cell.length_b   1.000
_cell.length_c   1.000
_cell.angle_alpha   90.00
_cell.angle_beta   90.00
_cell.angle_gamma   90.00
#
_symmetry.space_group_name_H-M   'P 1'
#
loop_
_entity.id
_entity.type
_entity.pdbx_description
1 polymer ?
#
loop_
_entity_poly.entity_id
_entity_poly.type
_entity_poly.pdbx_seq_one_letter_code
_entity_poly.pdbx_strand_id
1 'polypeptide(L)'
;MVAAVAPVCRSVSPAVSTTAVTCAFAMVGVVVRLWEPAPDRAVRRAASRVGSVHPPPVAIAVAYPDGVRVVCRAGWSRSGLRPGRVGDRAIPGLRSAGFGESILSDSRLLCAVRRPSPRAFRIRMTGRSGRFLALPWGSVVETWLLGQDDVGRVLRVLGRDTVMRRVIDALRAALADLGRGVLAPSPPRTGFTRGGAVPGVIEVMPHRQPGRGVTVKTVAYSPRNARRAGLPTILGTVARLDDDTGHLVALADGVLLTALRTGAASAVATSLLAHPGATTLGLVGAGAQAVTQAHGLAQVLDLRRVLVSDTDPAHAAGLAARIAFLGLDVRVAAPAEVLAGADVLCTATSVEPGRGPVFPDGPHREHLHVNAVGADEPGKTELPLSLLRRARVCVDHPEQAHAEGESQRLAPGEVATTLDRLCADPAAAEGWRHGLTVFDSTGFALEDHVALDVLLAAAEELGLGTKVAIEHLPEDVLDPYATRRATTDHYGQSTVVDE
;
A
#
# COMPACT_ATOMS: atom_id res chain seq x y z
N MET A 1 -36.91 -0.89 -31.16
CA MET A 1 -37.32 -0.31 -29.86
C MET A 1 -36.56 0.99 -29.65
N VAL A 2 -37.18 2.07 -30.10
CA VAL A 2 -36.86 3.46 -29.76
C VAL A 2 -37.76 3.81 -28.57
N ALA A 3 -37.25 4.66 -27.67
CA ALA A 3 -37.93 5.29 -26.52
C ALA A 3 -37.85 4.53 -25.18
N ALA A 4 -37.09 5.09 -24.23
CA ALA A 4 -37.58 5.47 -22.90
C ALA A 4 -36.43 5.91 -21.97
N VAL A 5 -35.88 7.13 -22.15
CA VAL A 5 -35.26 7.88 -21.02
C VAL A 5 -35.38 9.40 -21.28
N ALA A 6 -36.51 9.97 -20.87
CA ALA A 6 -36.66 11.31 -20.29
C ALA A 6 -38.12 11.39 -19.76
N PRO A 7 -38.39 11.83 -18.52
CA PRO A 7 -37.94 13.13 -18.02
C PRO A 7 -37.59 13.19 -16.52
N VAL A 8 -36.36 13.62 -16.17
CA VAL A 8 -36.07 14.27 -14.88
C VAL A 8 -35.24 15.51 -15.16
N CYS A 9 -35.90 16.58 -15.62
CA CYS A 9 -35.33 17.93 -15.68
C CYS A 9 -36.46 18.94 -15.89
N ARG A 10 -37.23 19.20 -14.83
CA ARG A 10 -38.05 20.41 -14.70
C ARG A 10 -37.99 20.94 -13.27
N SER A 11 -36.79 21.35 -12.83
CA SER A 11 -36.59 22.37 -11.77
C SER A 11 -35.14 22.37 -11.25
N VAL A 12 -34.17 22.88 -12.00
CA VAL A 12 -32.89 23.30 -11.39
C VAL A 12 -32.42 24.62 -12.01
N SER A 13 -32.17 25.58 -11.11
CA SER A 13 -31.69 26.95 -11.29
C SER A 13 -30.35 27.04 -12.06
N PRO A 14 -30.01 28.16 -12.74
CA PRO A 14 -28.81 28.28 -13.55
C PRO A 14 -27.57 28.54 -12.68
N ALA A 15 -27.08 27.50 -12.01
CA ALA A 15 -25.76 27.48 -11.40
C ALA A 15 -25.31 26.03 -11.22
N VAL A 16 -24.89 25.37 -12.31
CA VAL A 16 -24.28 24.04 -12.23
C VAL A 16 -22.96 24.01 -12.98
N SER A 17 -21.93 23.80 -12.18
CA SER A 17 -20.54 23.50 -12.51
C SER A 17 -20.40 22.34 -13.51
N THR A 18 -19.33 22.42 -14.30
CA THR A 18 -18.77 21.47 -15.29
C THR A 18 -18.71 19.98 -14.91
N THR A 19 -19.10 19.62 -13.69
CA THR A 19 -19.02 18.27 -13.13
C THR A 19 -20.09 17.32 -13.68
N ALA A 20 -21.31 17.80 -13.96
CA ALA A 20 -22.44 16.93 -14.30
C ALA A 20 -22.38 16.27 -15.70
N VAL A 21 -21.62 16.84 -16.65
CA VAL A 21 -21.51 16.29 -18.03
C VAL A 21 -20.49 15.14 -18.11
N THR A 22 -19.62 14.99 -17.10
CA THR A 22 -18.55 13.97 -17.10
C THR A 22 -19.07 12.58 -16.73
N CYS A 23 -20.15 12.48 -15.94
CA CYS A 23 -20.61 11.19 -15.42
C CYS A 23 -21.37 10.32 -16.43
N ALA A 24 -21.88 10.86 -17.54
CA ALA A 24 -22.69 10.09 -18.49
C ALA A 24 -21.89 9.34 -19.58
N PHE A 25 -20.57 9.58 -19.71
CA PHE A 25 -19.76 9.06 -20.83
C PHE A 25 -18.62 8.12 -20.43
N ALA A 26 -18.51 7.73 -19.15
CA ALA A 26 -17.44 6.88 -18.64
C ALA A 26 -17.62 5.37 -18.90
N MET A 27 -18.40 4.96 -19.91
CA MET A 27 -18.60 3.54 -20.24
C MET A 27 -17.79 3.05 -21.45
N VAL A 28 -17.18 3.93 -22.26
CA VAL A 28 -16.29 3.49 -23.36
C VAL A 28 -15.23 4.55 -23.68
N GLY A 29 -13.99 4.35 -23.24
CA GLY A 29 -12.80 4.90 -23.90
C GLY A 29 -12.29 6.29 -23.50
N VAL A 30 -10.95 6.40 -23.50
CA VAL A 30 -10.08 7.52 -23.10
C VAL A 30 -10.51 8.90 -23.64
N VAL A 31 -10.55 9.90 -22.76
CA VAL A 31 -10.73 11.32 -23.12
C VAL A 31 -9.36 11.98 -23.35
N VAL A 32 -9.04 12.33 -24.59
CA VAL A 32 -7.84 13.14 -24.91
C VAL A 32 -8.22 14.62 -25.00
N ARG A 33 -7.70 15.45 -24.10
CA ARG A 33 -7.73 16.92 -24.25
C ARG A 33 -6.49 17.36 -25.04
N LEU A 34 -6.69 17.90 -26.23
CA LEU A 34 -5.64 18.63 -26.95
C LEU A 34 -5.66 20.10 -26.52
N TRP A 35 -4.50 20.64 -26.13
CA TRP A 35 -4.32 22.06 -25.83
C TRP A 35 -3.28 22.62 -26.81
N GLU A 36 -3.61 23.70 -27.53
CA GLU A 36 -2.61 24.45 -28.27
C GLU A 36 -1.88 25.43 -27.33
N PRO A 37 -0.57 25.68 -27.51
CA PRO A 37 0.15 26.64 -26.69
C PRO A 37 -0.37 28.06 -26.94
N ALA A 38 -0.38 28.88 -25.88
CA ALA A 38 -0.91 30.24 -25.93
C ALA A 38 -0.20 31.10 -27.00
N PRO A 39 -0.91 32.05 -27.66
CA PRO A 39 -0.34 32.84 -28.74
C PRO A 39 0.81 33.74 -28.27
N ASP A 40 1.80 33.90 -29.14
CA ASP A 40 2.96 34.78 -28.96
C ASP A 40 2.55 36.26 -28.74
N ARG A 41 3.42 37.05 -28.09
CA ARG A 41 3.19 38.45 -27.68
C ARG A 41 2.74 39.37 -28.82
N ALA A 42 3.06 39.04 -30.07
CA ALA A 42 2.61 39.77 -31.25
C ALA A 42 1.10 39.64 -31.52
N VAL A 43 0.51 38.45 -31.29
CA VAL A 43 -0.93 38.19 -31.51
C VAL A 43 -1.79 38.85 -30.43
N ARG A 44 -1.28 38.94 -29.19
CA ARG A 44 -1.96 39.65 -28.09
C ARG A 44 -2.07 41.17 -28.32
N ARG A 45 -1.10 41.77 -29.03
CA ARG A 45 -1.14 43.20 -29.38
C ARG A 45 -2.10 43.52 -30.53
N ALA A 46 -2.38 42.55 -31.41
CA ALA A 46 -3.40 42.71 -32.44
C ALA A 46 -4.83 42.57 -31.87
N ALA A 47 -5.03 41.68 -30.88
CA ALA A 47 -6.33 41.43 -30.26
C ALA A 47 -6.85 42.56 -29.36
N SER A 48 -6.01 43.51 -28.92
CA SER A 48 -6.44 44.66 -28.11
C SER A 48 -7.09 45.79 -28.92
N ARG A 49 -7.17 45.68 -30.26
CA ARG A 49 -7.78 46.70 -31.14
C ARG A 49 -9.12 46.27 -31.78
N VAL A 50 -9.55 45.03 -31.61
CA VAL A 50 -10.87 44.56 -32.08
C VAL A 50 -11.54 43.83 -30.93
N GLY A 51 -12.53 44.46 -30.30
CA GLY A 51 -13.25 43.91 -29.15
C GLY A 51 -14.10 42.69 -29.53
N SER A 52 -13.51 41.50 -29.52
CA SER A 52 -14.15 40.22 -29.20
C SER A 52 -13.15 39.08 -29.39
N VAL A 53 -12.89 38.31 -28.33
CA VAL A 53 -12.15 37.03 -28.43
C VAL A 53 -13.15 35.94 -28.07
N HIS A 54 -13.64 35.20 -29.06
CA HIS A 54 -14.35 33.95 -28.81
C HIS A 54 -13.33 32.83 -28.55
N PRO A 55 -13.57 31.91 -27.59
CA PRO A 55 -12.70 30.75 -27.43
C PRO A 55 -12.73 29.87 -28.69
N PRO A 56 -11.63 29.20 -29.06
CA PRO A 56 -11.61 28.34 -30.24
C PRO A 56 -12.56 27.15 -30.06
N PRO A 57 -13.13 26.62 -31.15
CA PRO A 57 -14.04 25.48 -31.09
C PRO A 57 -13.32 24.24 -30.54
N VAL A 58 -13.93 23.58 -29.56
CA VAL A 58 -13.46 22.28 -29.05
C VAL A 58 -13.96 21.19 -29.99
N ALA A 59 -13.05 20.40 -30.54
CA ALA A 59 -13.36 19.17 -31.25
C ALA A 59 -13.16 17.98 -30.30
N ILE A 60 -14.17 17.13 -30.18
CA ILE A 60 -14.08 15.87 -29.43
C ILE A 60 -13.94 14.75 -30.47
N ALA A 61 -12.82 14.04 -30.42
CA ALA A 61 -12.54 12.89 -31.26
C ALA A 61 -12.50 11.63 -30.39
N VAL A 62 -13.13 10.56 -30.87
CA VAL A 62 -13.14 9.24 -30.22
C VAL A 62 -12.37 8.29 -31.13
N ALA A 63 -11.36 7.63 -30.57
CA ALA A 63 -10.54 6.67 -31.29
C ALA A 63 -11.11 5.26 -31.13
N TYR A 64 -11.31 4.57 -32.26
CA TYR A 64 -11.70 3.17 -32.33
C TYR A 64 -10.56 2.35 -32.96
N PRO A 65 -10.54 1.00 -32.81
CA PRO A 65 -9.55 0.12 -33.43
C PRO A 65 -9.42 0.33 -34.95
N ASP A 66 -10.50 0.76 -35.61
CA ASP A 66 -10.58 0.90 -37.07
C ASP A 66 -10.41 2.36 -37.55
N GLY A 67 -10.11 3.30 -36.64
CA GLY A 67 -9.87 4.71 -36.97
C GLY A 67 -10.51 5.73 -36.01
N VAL A 68 -10.17 7.01 -36.22
CA VAL A 68 -10.65 8.13 -35.39
C VAL A 68 -11.90 8.75 -36.00
N ARG A 69 -12.98 8.90 -35.22
CA ARG A 69 -14.20 9.62 -35.63
C ARG A 69 -14.40 10.87 -34.78
N VAL A 70 -14.74 11.99 -35.41
CA VAL A 70 -15.02 13.27 -34.73
C VAL A 70 -16.51 13.38 -34.47
N VAL A 71 -16.92 13.55 -33.21
CA VAL A 71 -18.33 13.36 -32.82
C VAL A 71 -19.09 14.68 -32.64
N CYS A 72 -18.44 15.84 -32.48
CA CYS A 72 -19.16 17.14 -32.47
C CYS A 72 -18.26 18.37 -32.69
N ARG A 73 -18.85 19.42 -33.27
CA ARG A 73 -18.31 20.79 -33.33
C ARG A 73 -19.28 21.72 -32.61
N ALA A 74 -18.96 22.17 -31.40
CA ALA A 74 -19.80 23.11 -30.67
C ALA A 74 -19.45 24.56 -31.05
N GLY A 75 -20.36 25.27 -31.72
CA GLY A 75 -20.26 26.71 -31.97
C GLY A 75 -20.95 27.51 -30.87
N TRP A 76 -20.31 28.57 -30.38
CA TRP A 76 -20.90 29.48 -29.39
C TRP A 76 -21.72 30.58 -30.10
N SER A 77 -22.97 30.79 -29.66
CA SER A 77 -23.75 32.00 -29.99
C SER A 77 -24.21 32.70 -28.70
N ARG A 78 -24.64 33.97 -28.79
CA ARG A 78 -24.96 34.86 -27.65
C ARG A 78 -26.07 34.35 -26.71
N SER A 79 -26.72 33.21 -27.00
CA SER A 79 -27.81 32.63 -26.20
C SER A 79 -27.53 31.22 -25.65
N GLY A 80 -26.27 30.76 -25.63
CA GLY A 80 -25.86 29.49 -24.99
C GLY A 80 -25.71 28.28 -25.93
N LEU A 81 -25.29 27.13 -25.38
CA LEU A 81 -25.00 25.88 -26.10
C LEU A 81 -26.25 25.29 -26.76
N ARG A 82 -26.21 25.03 -28.07
CA ARG A 82 -27.23 24.21 -28.76
C ARG A 82 -26.60 22.90 -29.25
N PRO A 83 -27.27 21.74 -29.11
CA PRO A 83 -26.81 20.49 -29.71
C PRO A 83 -26.93 20.56 -31.25
N GLY A 84 -25.83 20.34 -31.95
CA GLY A 84 -25.82 20.16 -33.39
C GLY A 84 -26.32 18.76 -33.77
N ARG A 85 -27.09 18.63 -34.86
CA ARG A 85 -27.55 17.33 -35.36
C ARG A 85 -26.35 16.49 -35.82
N VAL A 86 -26.32 15.22 -35.41
CA VAL A 86 -25.48 14.19 -36.04
C VAL A 86 -26.02 13.99 -37.46
N GLY A 87 -25.17 14.20 -38.46
CA GLY A 87 -25.50 13.95 -39.85
C GLY A 87 -24.31 13.39 -40.58
N ASP A 88 -24.47 12.20 -41.15
CA ASP A 88 -23.56 11.64 -42.15
C ASP A 88 -23.71 12.44 -43.45
N ARG A 89 -22.98 13.55 -43.56
CA ARG A 89 -22.80 14.24 -44.84
C ARG A 89 -21.37 14.73 -44.98
N ALA A 90 -20.71 14.30 -46.05
CA ALA A 90 -19.52 14.95 -46.57
C ALA A 90 -19.86 16.42 -46.88
N ILE A 91 -19.06 17.36 -46.36
CA ILE A 91 -19.20 18.79 -46.70
C ILE A 91 -18.26 19.10 -47.87
N PRO A 92 -18.77 19.52 -49.03
CA PRO A 92 -17.98 19.98 -50.17
C PRO A 92 -17.56 21.45 -49.98
N GLY A 93 -16.31 21.78 -50.31
CA GLY A 93 -15.83 23.17 -50.31
C GLY A 93 -14.40 23.38 -49.81
N LEU A 94 -13.42 22.64 -50.35
CA LEU A 94 -12.03 23.09 -50.37
C LEU A 94 -11.63 23.21 -51.84
N ARG A 95 -11.59 24.45 -52.34
CA ARG A 95 -11.05 24.76 -53.66
C ARG A 95 -9.56 24.45 -53.65
N SER A 96 -9.18 23.46 -54.42
CA SER A 96 -7.81 23.28 -54.90
C SER A 96 -7.44 24.45 -55.80
N ALA A 97 -6.43 25.23 -55.41
CA ALA A 97 -5.64 25.97 -56.39
C ALA A 97 -4.90 24.92 -57.23
N GLY A 98 -5.11 24.96 -58.54
CA GLY A 98 -4.89 23.85 -59.45
C GLY A 98 -3.48 23.70 -60.01
N PHE A 99 -3.41 22.68 -60.87
CA PHE A 99 -2.42 22.22 -61.88
C PHE A 99 -2.03 20.77 -61.56
N GLY A 100 -2.30 19.73 -62.35
CA GLY A 100 -3.03 19.50 -63.60
C GLY A 100 -2.99 17.97 -63.86
N GLU A 101 -4.02 17.45 -64.56
CA GLU A 101 -4.08 16.23 -65.42
C GLU A 101 -3.14 15.03 -65.17
N SER A 102 -3.49 13.74 -65.30
CA SER A 102 -4.69 12.96 -65.64
C SER A 102 -4.26 11.46 -65.62
N ILE A 103 -5.24 10.53 -65.77
CA ILE A 103 -5.11 9.10 -66.15
C ILE A 103 -5.18 8.03 -65.03
N LEU A 104 -6.42 7.53 -64.88
CA LEU A 104 -6.92 6.13 -64.90
C LEU A 104 -6.30 4.99 -64.06
N SER A 105 -7.26 4.28 -63.45
CA SER A 105 -7.43 2.82 -63.31
C SER A 105 -6.88 2.10 -62.07
N ASP A 106 -7.85 1.42 -61.44
CA ASP A 106 -7.79 0.15 -60.73
C ASP A 106 -6.92 -0.03 -59.47
N SER A 107 -7.67 -0.14 -58.37
CA SER A 107 -7.63 -1.25 -57.41
C SER A 107 -6.31 -1.57 -56.69
N ARG A 108 -6.37 -1.41 -55.36
CA ARG A 108 -5.47 -1.91 -54.28
C ARG A 108 -4.49 -0.86 -53.71
N LEU A 109 -4.90 -0.18 -52.65
CA LEU A 109 -4.03 0.64 -51.80
C LEU A 109 -3.75 -0.08 -50.48
N LEU A 110 -2.59 -0.76 -50.44
CA LEU A 110 -1.79 -0.96 -49.25
C LEU A 110 -1.53 0.40 -48.59
N CYS A 111 -1.96 0.58 -47.34
CA CYS A 111 -1.61 1.79 -46.59
C CYS A 111 -0.20 1.64 -46.01
N ALA A 112 0.80 2.06 -46.78
CA ALA A 112 2.13 2.36 -46.29
C ALA A 112 2.13 3.78 -45.69
N VAL A 113 2.18 3.88 -44.36
CA VAL A 113 2.37 5.18 -43.69
C VAL A 113 3.86 5.54 -43.70
N ARG A 114 4.25 6.44 -44.62
CA ARG A 114 5.54 7.14 -44.61
C ARG A 114 5.57 8.17 -43.47
N ARG A 115 6.66 8.14 -42.68
CA ARG A 115 6.99 9.08 -41.60
C ARG A 115 7.09 10.53 -42.12
N PRO A 116 6.57 11.54 -41.39
CA PRO A 116 7.10 12.91 -41.44
C PRO A 116 8.21 13.11 -40.38
N SER A 117 9.24 13.85 -40.78
CA SER A 117 10.43 14.26 -40.03
C SER A 117 10.13 15.37 -38.98
N PRO A 118 11.06 15.66 -38.04
CA PRO A 118 10.72 16.16 -36.71
C PRO A 118 10.68 17.70 -36.63
N ARG A 119 9.54 18.25 -36.21
CA ARG A 119 9.49 19.50 -35.44
C ARG A 119 8.81 19.19 -34.12
N ALA A 120 9.57 19.37 -33.05
CA ALA A 120 9.29 18.87 -31.71
C ALA A 120 8.03 19.49 -31.10
N PHE A 121 6.97 18.68 -30.93
CA PHE A 121 5.93 18.95 -29.94
C PHE A 121 6.41 18.39 -28.59
N ARG A 122 6.66 19.27 -27.61
CA ARG A 122 6.90 18.86 -26.22
C ARG A 122 5.57 18.53 -25.56
N ILE A 123 5.28 17.24 -25.41
CA ILE A 123 4.22 16.75 -24.52
C ILE A 123 4.82 16.74 -23.11
N ARG A 124 4.31 17.62 -22.23
CA ARG A 124 4.65 17.58 -20.80
C ARG A 124 3.65 16.66 -20.10
N MET A 125 4.01 15.39 -19.93
CA MET A 125 3.25 14.48 -19.07
C MET A 125 3.57 14.82 -17.61
N THR A 126 2.68 15.53 -16.94
CA THR A 126 2.69 15.65 -15.47
C THR A 126 1.69 14.64 -14.92
N GLY A 127 2.16 13.44 -14.67
CA GLY A 127 1.40 12.36 -14.03
C GLY A 127 2.34 11.17 -13.82
N ARG A 128 2.57 10.80 -12.55
CA ARG A 128 3.30 9.58 -12.20
C ARG A 128 2.68 8.40 -12.95
N SER A 129 3.54 7.62 -13.61
CA SER A 129 3.19 6.47 -14.43
C SER A 129 2.49 5.37 -13.62
N GLY A 130 1.16 5.36 -13.62
CA GLY A 130 0.39 4.13 -13.49
C GLY A 130 0.26 3.53 -14.89
N ARG A 131 0.99 2.45 -15.17
CA ARG A 131 0.74 1.65 -16.37
C ARG A 131 -0.58 0.90 -16.15
N PHE A 132 -1.67 1.39 -16.72
CA PHE A 132 -2.85 0.56 -16.94
C PHE A 132 -2.49 -0.47 -18.02
N LEU A 133 -2.22 -1.71 -17.62
CA LEU A 133 -2.29 -2.85 -18.54
C LEU A 133 -3.78 -3.11 -18.80
N ALA A 134 -4.29 -2.62 -19.93
CA ALA A 134 -5.47 -3.23 -20.52
C ALA A 134 -5.06 -4.65 -20.94
N LEU A 135 -5.33 -5.63 -20.09
CA LEU A 135 -5.04 -7.02 -20.40
C LEU A 135 -5.90 -7.44 -21.61
N PRO A 136 -5.30 -8.09 -22.62
CA PRO A 136 -6.07 -8.57 -23.76
C PRO A 136 -7.13 -9.56 -23.27
N TRP A 137 -8.35 -9.39 -23.78
CA TRP A 137 -9.44 -10.33 -23.60
C TRP A 137 -8.94 -11.73 -23.98
N GLY A 138 -8.85 -12.63 -23.00
CA GLY A 138 -8.32 -14.00 -23.18
C GLY A 138 -7.00 -14.32 -22.48
N SER A 139 -6.34 -13.39 -21.79
CA SER A 139 -5.23 -13.76 -20.89
C SER A 139 -5.76 -14.44 -19.62
N VAL A 140 -5.15 -15.55 -19.22
CA VAL A 140 -5.44 -16.20 -17.92
C VAL A 140 -5.02 -15.22 -16.84
N VAL A 141 -5.97 -14.78 -16.02
CA VAL A 141 -5.67 -13.98 -14.84
C VAL A 141 -5.25 -14.96 -13.76
N GLU A 142 -3.97 -14.91 -13.37
CA GLU A 142 -3.36 -15.85 -12.42
C GLU A 142 -2.92 -15.10 -11.16
N THR A 143 -3.07 -15.76 -10.02
CA THR A 143 -2.56 -15.27 -8.74
C THR A 143 -1.06 -15.52 -8.66
N TRP A 144 -0.31 -14.52 -8.20
CA TRP A 144 1.11 -14.66 -7.93
C TRP A 144 1.36 -15.14 -6.50
N LEU A 145 1.93 -16.34 -6.38
CA LEU A 145 2.30 -16.97 -5.11
C LEU A 145 3.76 -16.69 -4.76
N LEU A 146 3.98 -16.19 -3.55
CA LEU A 146 5.32 -15.96 -2.97
C LEU A 146 5.47 -16.78 -1.69
N GLY A 147 6.12 -17.93 -1.81
CA GLY A 147 6.34 -18.85 -0.70
C GLY A 147 7.56 -18.48 0.15
N GLN A 148 7.80 -19.24 1.22
CA GLN A 148 8.96 -19.03 2.11
C GLN A 148 10.31 -19.04 1.38
N ASP A 149 10.44 -19.84 0.31
CA ASP A 149 11.69 -19.92 -0.46
C ASP A 149 11.94 -18.66 -1.30
N ASP A 150 10.88 -18.06 -1.85
CA ASP A 150 10.94 -16.79 -2.57
C ASP A 150 11.37 -15.67 -1.62
N VAL A 151 10.70 -15.55 -0.47
CA VAL A 151 11.03 -14.53 0.54
C VAL A 151 12.46 -14.75 1.08
N GLY A 152 12.85 -16.00 1.34
CA GLY A 152 14.20 -16.35 1.73
C GLY A 152 15.24 -16.02 0.66
N ARG A 153 14.90 -16.12 -0.63
CA ARG A 153 15.77 -15.72 -1.74
C ARG A 153 15.87 -14.20 -1.86
N VAL A 154 14.79 -13.45 -1.67
CA VAL A 154 14.80 -11.98 -1.59
C VAL A 154 15.81 -11.51 -0.53
N LEU A 155 15.75 -12.07 0.69
CA LEU A 155 16.69 -11.72 1.76
C LEU A 155 18.15 -12.08 1.44
N ARG A 156 18.39 -13.23 0.79
CA ARG A 156 19.76 -13.68 0.44
C ARG A 156 20.37 -12.83 -0.66
N VAL A 157 19.59 -12.42 -1.66
CA VAL A 157 20.09 -11.70 -2.83
C VAL A 157 20.20 -10.20 -2.55
N LEU A 158 19.16 -9.57 -1.97
CA LEU A 158 19.17 -8.13 -1.69
C LEU A 158 19.90 -7.79 -0.38
N GLY A 159 20.00 -8.76 0.53
CA GLY A 159 20.52 -8.57 1.88
C GLY A 159 19.45 -8.11 2.87
N ARG A 160 19.56 -8.61 4.12
CA ARG A 160 18.61 -8.32 5.21
C ARG A 160 18.47 -6.82 5.45
N ASP A 161 19.58 -6.11 5.52
CA ASP A 161 19.60 -4.67 5.82
C ASP A 161 18.96 -3.83 4.73
N THR A 162 19.21 -4.17 3.46
CA THR A 162 18.58 -3.49 2.32
C THR A 162 17.07 -3.65 2.36
N VAL A 163 16.58 -4.88 2.61
CA VAL A 163 15.15 -5.15 2.69
C VAL A 163 14.53 -4.41 3.88
N MET A 164 15.15 -4.48 5.07
CA MET A 164 14.69 -3.76 6.26
C MET A 164 14.60 -2.25 6.01
N ARG A 165 15.63 -1.63 5.41
CA ARG A 165 15.60 -0.20 5.06
C ARG A 165 14.51 0.14 4.05
N ARG A 166 14.31 -0.68 3.01
CA ARG A 166 13.20 -0.48 2.05
C ARG A 166 11.84 -0.49 2.76
N VAL A 167 11.63 -1.38 3.73
CA VAL A 167 10.38 -1.42 4.53
C VAL A 167 10.26 -0.20 5.44
N ILE A 168 11.32 0.20 6.14
CA ILE A 168 11.35 1.41 7.00
C ILE A 168 10.98 2.65 6.19
N ASP A 169 11.62 2.85 5.03
CA ASP A 169 11.43 4.03 4.19
C ASP A 169 10.03 4.08 3.61
N ALA A 170 9.54 2.94 3.07
CA ALA A 170 8.20 2.84 2.53
C ALA A 170 7.14 3.07 3.62
N LEU A 171 7.34 2.52 4.82
CA LEU A 171 6.41 2.67 5.93
C LEU A 171 6.37 4.10 6.45
N ARG A 172 7.53 4.75 6.62
CA ARG A 172 7.60 6.18 6.99
C ARG A 172 6.84 7.05 5.99
N ALA A 173 7.00 6.79 4.69
CA ALA A 173 6.32 7.54 3.64
C ALA A 173 4.79 7.34 3.72
N ALA A 174 4.33 6.10 3.85
CA ALA A 174 2.90 5.79 3.96
C ALA A 174 2.26 6.36 5.23
N LEU A 175 2.94 6.28 6.37
CA LEU A 175 2.50 6.90 7.62
C LEU A 175 2.42 8.42 7.50
N ALA A 176 3.39 9.06 6.84
CA ALA A 176 3.33 10.50 6.59
C ALA A 176 2.17 10.88 5.67
N ASP A 177 1.86 10.06 4.65
CA ASP A 177 0.70 10.25 3.79
C ASP A 177 -0.63 10.03 4.55
N LEU A 178 -0.68 9.06 5.47
CA LEU A 178 -1.82 8.86 6.37
C LEU A 178 -2.04 10.08 7.27
N GLY A 179 -0.97 10.59 7.91
CA GLY A 179 -1.06 11.75 8.80
C GLY A 179 -1.43 13.06 8.07
N ARG A 180 -1.15 13.14 6.76
CA ARG A 180 -1.61 14.23 5.88
C ARG A 180 -3.04 14.05 5.35
N GLY A 181 -3.69 12.91 5.62
CA GLY A 181 -5.02 12.57 5.10
C GLY A 181 -5.03 12.20 3.61
N VAL A 182 -3.87 11.83 3.04
CA VAL A 182 -3.76 11.32 1.66
C VAL A 182 -4.20 9.85 1.59
N LEU A 183 -3.88 9.06 2.62
CA LEU A 183 -4.34 7.69 2.78
C LEU A 183 -5.46 7.62 3.82
N ALA A 184 -6.36 6.66 3.65
CA ALA A 184 -7.34 6.31 4.66
C ALA A 184 -6.73 5.36 5.70
N PRO A 185 -7.15 5.44 6.98
CA PRO A 185 -6.72 4.47 7.97
C PRO A 185 -7.25 3.07 7.64
N SER A 186 -6.57 2.06 8.17
CA SER A 186 -7.15 0.71 8.19
C SER A 186 -8.30 0.67 9.20
N PRO A 187 -9.36 -0.12 8.99
CA PRO A 187 -10.25 -0.47 10.09
C PRO A 187 -9.49 -1.26 11.17
N PRO A 188 -9.98 -1.26 12.43
CA PRO A 188 -9.47 -2.17 13.45
C PRO A 188 -9.51 -3.62 12.98
N ARG A 189 -8.52 -4.42 13.40
CA ARG A 189 -8.54 -5.86 13.12
C ARG A 189 -9.70 -6.55 13.83
N THR A 190 -10.08 -7.71 13.32
CA THR A 190 -11.12 -8.56 13.91
C THR A 190 -10.65 -10.01 13.92
N GLY A 191 -11.23 -10.86 14.76
CA GLY A 191 -10.76 -12.22 14.90
C GLY A 191 -11.55 -13.09 15.86
N PHE A 192 -10.99 -14.27 16.11
CA PHE A 192 -11.52 -15.28 17.02
C PHE A 192 -10.52 -15.54 18.14
N THR A 193 -10.91 -15.21 19.37
CA THR A 193 -10.18 -15.65 20.56
C THR A 193 -10.36 -17.16 20.72
N ARG A 194 -9.27 -17.85 21.06
CA ARG A 194 -9.22 -19.28 21.31
C ARG A 194 -8.83 -19.47 22.78
N GLY A 195 -9.59 -20.30 23.49
CA GLY A 195 -9.37 -20.58 24.91
C GLY A 195 -8.93 -22.02 25.18
N GLY A 196 -8.97 -22.41 26.45
CA GLY A 196 -8.75 -23.80 26.89
C GLY A 196 -7.33 -24.31 26.60
N ALA A 197 -7.24 -25.46 25.93
CA ALA A 197 -5.95 -26.11 25.65
C ALA A 197 -5.10 -25.36 24.61
N VAL A 198 -5.69 -24.44 23.84
CA VAL A 198 -5.04 -23.70 22.75
C VAL A 198 -5.33 -22.20 22.87
N PRO A 199 -4.82 -21.52 23.92
CA PRO A 199 -5.01 -20.10 24.08
C PRO A 199 -4.36 -19.32 22.93
N GLY A 200 -4.94 -18.17 22.58
CA GLY A 200 -4.43 -17.24 21.57
C GLY A 200 -5.54 -16.68 20.69
N VAL A 201 -5.19 -16.03 19.58
CA VAL A 201 -6.16 -15.42 18.67
C VAL A 201 -5.84 -15.77 17.21
N ILE A 202 -6.86 -15.76 16.36
CA ILE A 202 -6.72 -15.73 14.89
C ILE A 202 -7.44 -14.49 14.38
N GLU A 203 -6.74 -13.66 13.64
CA GLU A 203 -7.18 -12.32 13.23
C GLU A 203 -7.13 -12.14 11.73
N VAL A 204 -7.97 -11.22 11.25
CA VAL A 204 -8.03 -10.74 9.89
C VAL A 204 -7.81 -9.22 9.93
N MET A 205 -6.84 -8.76 9.15
CA MET A 205 -6.39 -7.37 9.12
C MET A 205 -6.53 -6.82 7.69
N PRO A 206 -7.66 -6.16 7.35
CA PRO A 206 -7.87 -5.61 6.03
C PRO A 206 -7.38 -4.15 5.91
N HIS A 207 -6.80 -3.81 4.76
CA HIS A 207 -6.50 -2.43 4.37
C HIS A 207 -6.87 -2.21 2.91
N ARG A 208 -7.54 -1.10 2.59
CA ARG A 208 -7.89 -0.73 1.22
C ARG A 208 -7.17 0.55 0.82
N GLN A 209 -6.44 0.49 -0.29
CA GLN A 209 -5.94 1.68 -0.97
C GLN A 209 -6.62 1.81 -2.34
N PRO A 210 -7.51 2.81 -2.53
CA PRO A 210 -8.25 2.98 -3.77
C PRO A 210 -7.36 3.00 -5.02
N GLY A 211 -7.68 2.18 -6.02
CA GLY A 211 -6.93 2.06 -7.27
C GLY A 211 -5.54 1.40 -7.16
N ARG A 212 -5.16 0.89 -5.98
CA ARG A 212 -3.95 0.06 -5.78
C ARG A 212 -4.27 -1.36 -5.34
N GLY A 213 -5.33 -1.56 -4.57
CA GLY A 213 -5.77 -2.88 -4.13
C GLY A 213 -6.18 -2.94 -2.68
N VAL A 214 -6.73 -4.09 -2.32
CA VAL A 214 -7.11 -4.46 -0.95
C VAL A 214 -6.10 -5.49 -0.43
N THR A 215 -5.49 -5.21 0.71
CA THR A 215 -4.65 -6.19 1.43
C THR A 215 -5.45 -6.82 2.54
N VAL A 216 -5.32 -8.13 2.68
CA VAL A 216 -5.88 -8.87 3.82
C VAL A 216 -4.78 -9.76 4.37
N LYS A 217 -4.36 -9.49 5.61
CA LYS A 217 -3.54 -10.45 6.36
C LYS A 217 -4.44 -11.32 7.20
N THR A 218 -4.21 -12.64 7.15
CA THR A 218 -4.72 -13.58 8.16
C THR A 218 -3.56 -13.99 9.04
N VAL A 219 -3.69 -13.83 10.35
CA VAL A 219 -2.59 -14.06 11.30
C VAL A 219 -3.10 -14.72 12.57
N ALA A 220 -2.32 -15.65 13.11
CA ALA A 220 -2.60 -16.35 14.35
C ALA A 220 -1.49 -16.07 15.36
N TYR A 221 -1.88 -15.66 16.56
CA TYR A 221 -1.04 -15.67 17.75
C TYR A 221 -1.33 -16.94 18.56
N SER A 222 -0.32 -17.79 18.71
CA SER A 222 -0.41 -19.09 19.37
C SER A 222 0.81 -19.27 20.30
N PRO A 223 0.79 -18.73 21.54
CA PRO A 223 1.98 -18.63 22.40
C PRO A 223 2.62 -19.98 22.76
N ARG A 224 1.88 -21.08 22.65
CA ARG A 224 2.36 -22.44 22.93
C ARG A 224 2.96 -23.17 21.72
N ASN A 225 2.92 -22.59 20.52
CA ASN A 225 3.34 -23.27 19.28
C ASN A 225 4.80 -23.73 19.31
N ALA A 226 5.71 -22.88 19.79
CA ALA A 226 7.13 -23.20 19.80
C ALA A 226 7.41 -24.48 20.62
N ARG A 227 6.83 -24.57 21.83
CA ARG A 227 7.02 -25.71 22.73
C ARG A 227 6.21 -26.95 22.34
N ARG A 228 5.00 -26.77 21.78
CA ARG A 228 4.08 -27.89 21.49
C ARG A 228 4.29 -28.53 20.12
N ALA A 229 4.64 -27.73 19.11
CA ALA A 229 4.60 -28.14 17.71
C ALA A 229 5.87 -27.76 16.93
N GLY A 230 6.84 -27.08 17.54
CA GLY A 230 8.02 -26.56 16.83
C GLY A 230 7.66 -25.48 15.79
N LEU A 231 6.49 -24.85 15.92
CA LEU A 231 6.01 -23.81 15.02
C LEU A 231 6.22 -22.42 15.63
N PRO A 232 6.33 -21.36 14.81
CA PRO A 232 6.30 -19.99 15.28
C PRO A 232 5.02 -19.66 16.07
N THR A 233 5.15 -18.78 17.08
CA THR A 233 4.01 -18.20 17.80
C THR A 233 3.10 -17.40 16.88
N ILE A 234 3.70 -16.65 15.94
CA ILE A 234 2.99 -15.87 14.92
C ILE A 234 3.04 -16.64 13.60
N LEU A 235 1.87 -17.02 13.09
CA LEU A 235 1.72 -17.65 11.77
C LEU A 235 0.72 -16.87 10.94
N GLY A 236 0.97 -16.64 9.66
CA GLY A 236 0.02 -15.92 8.82
C GLY A 236 0.39 -15.86 7.36
N THR A 237 -0.53 -15.36 6.56
CA THR A 237 -0.40 -15.09 5.12
C THR A 237 -0.96 -13.72 4.79
N VAL A 238 -0.45 -13.10 3.73
CA VAL A 238 -0.93 -11.80 3.26
C VAL A 238 -1.39 -11.92 1.81
N ALA A 239 -2.65 -11.55 1.57
CA ALA A 239 -3.26 -11.53 0.24
C ALA A 239 -3.38 -10.10 -0.27
N ARG A 240 -3.20 -9.91 -1.58
CA ARG A 240 -3.53 -8.70 -2.32
C ARG A 240 -4.64 -9.00 -3.31
N LEU A 241 -5.75 -8.28 -3.19
CA LEU A 241 -6.82 -8.26 -4.18
C LEU A 241 -6.76 -6.98 -5.00
N ASP A 242 -7.15 -7.08 -6.26
CA ASP A 242 -7.41 -5.94 -7.12
C ASP A 242 -8.63 -5.16 -6.61
N ASP A 243 -8.53 -3.83 -6.58
CA ASP A 243 -9.56 -2.97 -5.98
C ASP A 243 -10.84 -2.88 -6.84
N ASP A 244 -10.70 -3.01 -8.16
CA ASP A 244 -11.78 -2.81 -9.12
C ASP A 244 -12.54 -4.11 -9.38
N THR A 245 -11.82 -5.23 -9.51
CA THR A 245 -12.36 -6.54 -9.90
C THR A 245 -12.52 -7.50 -8.73
N GLY A 246 -11.82 -7.28 -7.62
CA GLY A 246 -11.75 -8.23 -6.50
C GLY A 246 -10.88 -9.46 -6.77
N HIS A 247 -10.19 -9.54 -7.92
CA HIS A 247 -9.31 -10.66 -8.25
C HIS A 247 -8.14 -10.78 -7.26
N LEU A 248 -7.84 -11.99 -6.81
CA LEU A 248 -6.66 -12.29 -5.99
C LEU A 248 -5.36 -12.17 -6.80
N VAL A 249 -4.75 -10.99 -6.75
CA VAL A 249 -3.50 -10.65 -7.44
C VAL A 249 -2.30 -11.41 -6.87
N ALA A 250 -2.17 -11.48 -5.55
CA ALA A 250 -1.04 -12.13 -4.92
C ALA A 250 -1.38 -12.76 -3.56
N LEU A 251 -0.64 -13.82 -3.21
CA LEU A 251 -0.66 -14.45 -1.89
C LEU A 251 0.78 -14.76 -1.45
N ALA A 252 1.16 -14.24 -0.28
CA ALA A 252 2.53 -14.33 0.22
C ALA A 252 2.62 -14.84 1.66
N ASP A 253 3.80 -15.32 2.04
CA ASP A 253 4.17 -15.54 3.45
C ASP A 253 3.91 -14.29 4.30
N GLY A 254 3.26 -14.48 5.44
CA GLY A 254 3.02 -13.44 6.43
C GLY A 254 3.91 -13.54 7.66
N VAL A 255 4.67 -14.62 7.85
CA VAL A 255 5.48 -14.84 9.05
C VAL A 255 6.67 -13.90 9.08
N LEU A 256 7.53 -13.97 8.07
CA LEU A 256 8.70 -13.11 7.98
C LEU A 256 8.29 -11.66 7.70
N LEU A 257 7.27 -11.46 6.87
CA LEU A 257 6.76 -10.14 6.54
C LEU A 257 6.28 -9.41 7.81
N THR A 258 5.54 -10.10 8.69
CA THR A 258 5.13 -9.57 10.00
C THR A 258 6.33 -9.19 10.84
N ALA A 259 7.33 -10.05 10.98
CA ALA A 259 8.52 -9.72 11.78
C ALA A 259 9.25 -8.48 11.23
N LEU A 260 9.42 -8.38 9.91
CA LEU A 260 10.10 -7.26 9.25
C LEU A 260 9.34 -5.95 9.46
N ARG A 261 8.04 -5.91 9.15
CA ARG A 261 7.23 -4.69 9.27
C ARG A 261 7.06 -4.23 10.72
N THR A 262 6.96 -5.16 11.68
CA THR A 262 6.92 -4.81 13.10
C THR A 262 8.23 -4.17 13.55
N GLY A 263 9.38 -4.74 13.16
CA GLY A 263 10.70 -4.14 13.43
C GLY A 263 10.87 -2.77 12.75
N ALA A 264 10.35 -2.63 11.53
CA ALA A 264 10.38 -1.37 10.80
C ALA A 264 9.50 -0.29 11.43
N ALA A 265 8.30 -0.62 11.92
CA ALA A 265 7.42 0.31 12.62
C ALA A 265 8.09 0.87 13.88
N SER A 266 8.68 0.00 14.71
CA SER A 266 9.47 0.40 15.88
C SER A 266 10.68 1.24 15.50
N ALA A 267 11.36 0.95 14.38
CA ALA A 267 12.45 1.77 13.89
C ALA A 267 11.98 3.17 13.44
N VAL A 268 10.82 3.27 12.78
CA VAL A 268 10.21 4.57 12.42
C VAL A 268 9.90 5.38 13.68
N ALA A 269 9.20 4.80 14.65
CA ALA A 269 8.88 5.45 15.92
C ALA A 269 10.15 5.87 16.69
N THR A 270 11.11 4.95 16.83
CA THR A 270 12.39 5.18 17.51
C THR A 270 13.16 6.33 16.85
N SER A 271 13.20 6.40 15.52
CA SER A 271 13.90 7.49 14.82
C SER A 271 13.32 8.88 15.10
N LEU A 272 12.05 8.95 15.52
CA LEU A 272 11.32 10.18 15.84
C LEU A 272 11.38 10.51 17.34
N LEU A 273 11.34 9.49 18.20
CA LEU A 273 11.08 9.63 19.63
C LEU A 273 12.30 9.35 20.51
N ALA A 274 13.27 8.56 20.05
CA ALA A 274 14.46 8.28 20.83
C ALA A 274 15.47 9.43 20.80
N HIS A 275 16.24 9.51 21.88
CA HIS A 275 17.39 10.39 21.98
C HIS A 275 18.40 10.07 20.86
N PRO A 276 18.94 11.06 20.12
CA PRO A 276 19.84 10.82 18.99
C PRO A 276 21.18 10.18 19.40
N GLY A 277 21.57 10.31 20.67
CA GLY A 277 22.75 9.65 21.25
C GLY A 277 22.48 8.27 21.86
N ALA A 278 21.31 7.67 21.62
CA ALA A 278 20.97 6.34 22.12
C ALA A 278 21.89 5.27 21.51
N THR A 279 22.52 4.45 22.36
CA THR A 279 23.48 3.40 21.92
C THR A 279 23.21 2.05 22.57
N THR A 280 22.36 2.00 23.61
CA THR A 280 22.02 0.77 24.35
C THR A 280 20.56 0.40 24.14
N LEU A 281 20.33 -0.78 23.53
CA LEU A 281 19.02 -1.38 23.39
C LEU A 281 18.74 -2.34 24.57
N GLY A 282 17.59 -2.19 25.22
CA GLY A 282 17.02 -3.18 26.12
C GLY A 282 15.97 -4.02 25.40
N LEU A 283 15.96 -5.33 25.63
CA LEU A 283 14.95 -6.25 25.12
C LEU A 283 14.37 -7.07 26.28
N VAL A 284 13.05 -6.96 26.48
CA VAL A 284 12.31 -7.86 27.39
C VAL A 284 11.41 -8.74 26.54
N GLY A 285 11.70 -10.03 26.56
CA GLY A 285 11.27 -10.97 25.52
C GLY A 285 12.38 -11.14 24.49
N ALA A 286 12.92 -12.36 24.41
CA ALA A 286 13.95 -12.78 23.49
C ALA A 286 13.38 -13.73 22.43
N GLY A 287 12.14 -13.53 22.00
CA GLY A 287 11.45 -14.35 21.01
C GLY A 287 11.84 -14.01 19.56
N ALA A 288 10.95 -14.31 18.61
CA ALA A 288 11.14 -14.02 17.20
C ALA A 288 11.19 -12.50 16.91
N GLN A 289 10.28 -11.72 17.51
CA GLN A 289 10.21 -10.26 17.30
C GLN A 289 11.46 -9.54 17.82
N ALA A 290 12.09 -10.03 18.89
CA ALA A 290 13.34 -9.46 19.42
C ALA A 290 14.46 -9.36 18.36
N VAL A 291 14.49 -10.32 17.42
CA VAL A 291 15.47 -10.34 16.31
C VAL A 291 15.25 -9.15 15.37
N THR A 292 14.02 -8.92 14.92
CA THR A 292 13.72 -7.83 13.97
C THR A 292 13.60 -6.47 14.65
N GLN A 293 13.28 -6.42 15.95
CA GLN A 293 13.40 -5.22 16.77
C GLN A 293 14.87 -4.75 16.83
N ALA A 294 15.80 -5.65 17.19
CA ALA A 294 17.23 -5.32 17.18
C ALA A 294 17.72 -4.92 15.77
N HIS A 295 17.30 -5.66 14.75
CA HIS A 295 17.70 -5.40 13.36
C HIS A 295 17.20 -4.04 12.85
N GLY A 296 15.92 -3.75 13.03
CA GLY A 296 15.29 -2.50 12.59
C GLY A 296 15.88 -1.28 13.31
N LEU A 297 16.02 -1.35 14.64
CA LEU A 297 16.60 -0.25 15.42
C LEU A 297 18.08 0.00 15.08
N ALA A 298 18.85 -1.04 14.76
CA ALA A 298 20.22 -0.90 14.29
C ALA A 298 20.34 -0.19 12.92
N GLN A 299 19.25 -0.07 12.15
CA GLN A 299 19.26 0.72 10.91
C GLN A 299 19.09 2.23 11.14
N VAL A 300 18.64 2.64 12.34
CA VAL A 300 18.29 4.04 12.64
C VAL A 300 19.07 4.62 13.83
N LEU A 301 19.85 3.80 14.55
CA LEU A 301 20.68 4.19 15.69
C LEU A 301 22.07 3.56 15.59
N ASP A 302 23.08 4.24 16.15
CA ASP A 302 24.44 3.70 16.38
C ASP A 302 24.44 2.76 17.59
N LEU A 303 23.69 1.66 17.51
CA LEU A 303 23.62 0.68 18.60
C LEU A 303 24.97 0.00 18.81
N ARG A 304 25.40 -0.08 20.06
CA ARG A 304 26.65 -0.73 20.47
C ARG A 304 26.42 -1.99 21.28
N ARG A 305 25.34 -2.00 22.08
CA ARG A 305 25.03 -3.13 22.95
C ARG A 305 23.54 -3.39 23.07
N VAL A 306 23.23 -4.64 23.42
CA VAL A 306 21.90 -5.15 23.74
C VAL A 306 21.92 -5.75 25.14
N LEU A 307 21.03 -5.29 26.01
CA LEU A 307 20.70 -5.93 27.28
C LEU A 307 19.42 -6.74 27.08
N VAL A 308 19.43 -8.04 27.35
CA VAL A 308 18.28 -8.92 27.10
C VAL A 308 17.83 -9.63 28.36
N SER A 309 16.51 -9.70 28.55
CA SER A 309 15.85 -10.55 29.55
C SER A 309 14.75 -11.37 28.89
N ASP A 310 14.60 -12.61 29.32
CA ASP A 310 13.47 -13.48 28.99
C ASP A 310 13.17 -14.35 30.22
N THR A 311 11.91 -14.76 30.41
CA THR A 311 11.53 -15.66 31.49
C THR A 311 12.02 -17.09 31.25
N ASP A 312 12.31 -17.43 29.98
CA ASP A 312 13.02 -18.64 29.58
C ASP A 312 14.52 -18.32 29.39
N PRO A 313 15.41 -18.79 30.28
CA PRO A 313 16.84 -18.52 30.19
C PRO A 313 17.46 -19.00 28.86
N ALA A 314 16.92 -20.05 28.24
CA ALA A 314 17.42 -20.56 26.97
C ALA A 314 17.13 -19.58 25.82
N HIS A 315 15.97 -18.92 25.84
CA HIS A 315 15.65 -17.87 24.86
C HIS A 315 16.58 -16.67 25.02
N ALA A 316 16.79 -16.18 26.24
CA ALA A 316 17.70 -15.05 26.49
C ALA A 316 19.14 -15.37 26.02
N ALA A 317 19.67 -16.53 26.43
CA ALA A 317 21.01 -16.97 26.04
C ALA A 317 21.15 -17.17 24.52
N GLY A 318 20.11 -17.66 23.85
CA GLY A 318 20.11 -17.89 22.41
C GLY A 318 19.96 -16.62 21.56
N LEU A 319 19.68 -15.45 22.15
CA LEU A 319 19.49 -14.23 21.34
C LEU A 319 20.78 -13.78 20.65
N ALA A 320 21.92 -13.83 21.36
CA ALA A 320 23.22 -13.41 20.83
C ALA A 320 23.55 -14.11 19.51
N ALA A 321 23.31 -15.42 19.42
CA ALA A 321 23.52 -16.19 18.19
C ALA A 321 22.56 -15.76 17.06
N ARG A 322 21.29 -15.50 17.38
CA ARG A 322 20.27 -15.11 16.39
C ARG A 322 20.52 -13.73 15.78
N ILE A 323 21.12 -12.81 16.54
CA ILE A 323 21.43 -11.45 16.09
C ILE A 323 22.93 -11.22 15.81
N ALA A 324 23.74 -12.28 15.77
CA ALA A 324 25.19 -12.18 15.56
C ALA A 324 25.56 -11.43 14.26
N PHE A 325 24.68 -11.47 13.25
CA PHE A 325 24.85 -10.74 12.00
C PHE A 325 24.86 -9.21 12.15
N LEU A 326 24.41 -8.67 13.29
CA LEU A 326 24.45 -7.24 13.61
C LEU A 326 25.78 -6.80 14.26
N GLY A 327 26.61 -7.75 14.72
CA GLY A 327 27.90 -7.42 15.37
C GLY A 327 27.78 -6.67 16.71
N LEU A 328 26.64 -6.80 17.41
CA LEU A 328 26.38 -6.10 18.69
C LEU A 328 26.89 -6.89 19.91
N ASP A 329 27.30 -6.18 20.97
CA ASP A 329 27.56 -6.79 22.29
C ASP A 329 26.22 -7.17 22.96
N VAL A 330 25.96 -8.46 23.18
CA VAL A 330 24.70 -8.94 23.77
C VAL A 330 24.95 -9.51 25.16
N ARG A 331 24.30 -8.92 26.17
CA ARG A 331 24.39 -9.35 27.57
C ARG A 331 23.02 -9.72 28.13
N VAL A 332 22.92 -10.92 28.70
CA VAL A 332 21.76 -11.31 29.51
C VAL A 332 21.77 -10.54 30.84
N ALA A 333 20.63 -9.97 31.21
CA ALA A 333 20.48 -9.14 32.40
C ALA A 333 19.09 -9.34 33.02
N ALA A 334 18.93 -9.06 34.32
CA ALA A 334 17.62 -9.07 34.95
C ALA A 334 16.73 -7.93 34.38
N PRO A 335 15.39 -8.05 34.38
CA PRO A 335 14.51 -7.02 33.81
C PRO A 335 14.75 -5.60 34.36
N ALA A 336 15.01 -5.47 35.65
CA ALA A 336 15.32 -4.17 36.27
C ALA A 336 16.65 -3.57 35.78
N GLU A 337 17.67 -4.41 35.52
CA GLU A 337 18.93 -3.95 34.93
C GLU A 337 18.76 -3.54 33.46
N VAL A 338 17.92 -4.26 32.71
CA VAL A 338 17.57 -3.91 31.33
C VAL A 338 16.91 -2.53 31.30
N LEU A 339 15.91 -2.30 32.16
CA LEU A 339 15.23 -1.00 32.29
C LEU A 339 16.20 0.13 32.65
N ALA A 340 17.05 -0.08 33.67
CA ALA A 340 17.98 0.93 34.14
C ALA A 340 19.07 1.27 33.11
N GLY A 341 19.52 0.28 32.34
CA GLY A 341 20.64 0.42 31.42
C GLY A 341 20.28 0.93 30.02
N ALA A 342 19.03 0.76 29.59
CA ALA A 342 18.59 1.04 28.22
C ALA A 342 18.43 2.53 27.90
N ASP A 343 18.82 2.93 26.69
CA ASP A 343 18.38 4.17 26.05
C ASP A 343 17.06 3.98 25.33
N VAL A 344 16.92 2.82 24.68
CA VAL A 344 15.70 2.37 24.02
C VAL A 344 15.36 0.98 24.53
N LEU A 345 14.11 0.75 24.91
CA LEU A 345 13.61 -0.53 25.40
C LEU A 345 12.54 -1.06 24.45
N CYS A 346 12.63 -2.32 24.01
CA CYS A 346 11.50 -2.99 23.37
C CYS A 346 10.97 -4.11 24.27
N THR A 347 9.65 -4.14 24.47
CA THR A 347 8.96 -5.29 25.05
C THR A 347 8.24 -6.04 23.93
N ALA A 348 8.49 -7.34 23.84
CA ALA A 348 7.88 -8.22 22.84
C ALA A 348 7.74 -9.64 23.39
N THR A 349 6.91 -9.79 24.42
CA THR A 349 6.71 -11.04 25.17
C THR A 349 5.41 -11.71 24.79
N SER A 350 5.28 -12.98 25.16
CA SER A 350 4.02 -13.73 25.13
C SER A 350 3.38 -13.81 26.52
N VAL A 351 3.49 -12.76 27.34
CA VAL A 351 2.86 -12.70 28.67
C VAL A 351 1.34 -12.88 28.52
N GLU A 352 0.72 -13.63 29.43
CA GLU A 352 -0.73 -13.84 29.41
C GLU A 352 -1.49 -12.58 29.87
N PRO A 353 -2.75 -12.38 29.43
CA PRO A 353 -3.60 -11.31 29.94
C PRO A 353 -3.63 -11.24 31.48
N GLY A 354 -3.46 -10.04 32.02
CA GLY A 354 -3.40 -9.80 33.47
C GLY A 354 -2.13 -10.28 34.20
N ARG A 355 -1.11 -10.81 33.50
CA ARG A 355 0.15 -11.27 34.11
C ARG A 355 1.30 -10.28 34.01
N GLY A 356 1.11 -9.16 33.31
CA GLY A 356 2.06 -8.04 33.32
C GLY A 356 2.07 -7.27 34.66
N PRO A 357 2.99 -6.31 34.83
CA PRO A 357 4.02 -5.89 33.86
C PRO A 357 5.19 -6.88 33.75
N VAL A 358 5.92 -6.85 32.64
CA VAL A 358 7.05 -7.76 32.35
C VAL A 358 8.37 -7.30 32.96
N PHE A 359 8.39 -6.10 33.52
CA PHE A 359 9.46 -5.56 34.36
C PHE A 359 8.83 -4.65 35.44
N PRO A 360 9.46 -4.47 36.60
CA PRO A 360 8.94 -3.57 37.63
C PRO A 360 9.17 -2.10 37.26
N ASP A 361 8.31 -1.19 37.72
CA ASP A 361 8.64 0.24 37.66
C ASP A 361 9.87 0.51 38.55
N GLY A 362 10.79 1.34 38.07
CA GLY A 362 12.08 1.54 38.71
C GLY A 362 12.94 2.57 37.99
N PRO A 363 14.18 2.78 38.46
CA PRO A 363 15.11 3.72 37.85
C PRO A 363 15.34 3.40 36.37
N HIS A 364 15.25 4.43 35.53
CA HIS A 364 15.54 4.38 34.10
C HIS A 364 16.24 5.68 33.68
N ARG A 365 16.84 5.69 32.48
CA ARG A 365 17.39 6.93 31.91
C ARG A 365 16.26 7.94 31.69
N GLU A 366 16.53 9.22 31.89
CA GLU A 366 15.53 10.29 31.73
C GLU A 366 14.91 10.29 30.32
N HIS A 367 15.75 10.06 29.30
CA HIS A 367 15.38 10.04 27.89
C HIS A 367 14.94 8.68 27.35
N LEU A 368 14.58 7.72 28.22
CA LEU A 368 14.19 6.38 27.80
C LEU A 368 13.06 6.43 26.76
N HIS A 369 13.27 5.78 25.62
CA HIS A 369 12.21 5.49 24.66
C HIS A 369 11.79 4.02 24.75
N VAL A 370 10.50 3.75 24.88
CA VAL A 370 9.97 2.37 24.96
C VAL A 370 9.14 2.07 23.72
N ASN A 371 9.44 0.98 23.02
CA ASN A 371 8.57 0.35 22.03
C ASN A 371 7.82 -0.80 22.72
N ALA A 372 6.54 -0.63 23.02
CA ALA A 372 5.68 -1.69 23.56
C ALA A 372 5.03 -2.44 22.40
N VAL A 373 5.45 -3.68 22.14
CA VAL A 373 5.12 -4.41 20.91
C VAL A 373 4.25 -5.65 21.18
N GLY A 374 4.24 -6.19 22.40
CA GLY A 374 3.51 -7.41 22.74
C GLY A 374 1.98 -7.22 22.89
N ALA A 375 1.32 -6.70 21.86
CA ALA A 375 -0.13 -6.44 21.84
C ALA A 375 -0.86 -7.40 20.89
N ASP A 376 -1.50 -8.43 21.47
CA ASP A 376 -2.16 -9.52 20.72
C ASP A 376 -3.57 -9.86 21.24
N GLU A 377 -3.89 -9.56 22.50
CA GLU A 377 -5.16 -9.96 23.14
C GLU A 377 -5.63 -8.86 24.11
N PRO A 378 -6.94 -8.52 24.14
CA PRO A 378 -7.46 -7.61 25.15
C PRO A 378 -7.12 -8.06 26.57
N GLY A 379 -6.66 -7.13 27.42
CA GLY A 379 -6.23 -7.45 28.78
C GLY A 379 -4.75 -7.83 28.91
N LYS A 380 -4.04 -8.08 27.80
CA LYS A 380 -2.58 -8.27 27.78
C LYS A 380 -1.87 -6.92 27.78
N THR A 381 -1.02 -6.69 28.77
CA THR A 381 -0.15 -5.50 28.85
C THR A 381 1.20 -5.88 29.43
N GLU A 382 2.23 -5.16 29.04
CA GLU A 382 3.63 -5.41 29.36
C GLU A 382 4.22 -4.32 30.26
N LEU A 383 3.81 -3.06 30.12
CA LEU A 383 4.44 -1.96 30.87
C LEU A 383 3.83 -1.76 32.26
N PRO A 384 4.59 -1.26 33.25
CA PRO A 384 4.00 -0.72 34.47
C PRO A 384 3.10 0.49 34.15
N LEU A 385 1.88 0.52 34.69
CA LEU A 385 0.96 1.63 34.45
C LEU A 385 1.52 2.98 34.92
N SER A 386 2.28 2.99 36.01
CA SER A 386 2.93 4.18 36.55
C SER A 386 3.99 4.74 35.61
N LEU A 387 4.75 3.90 34.90
CA LEU A 387 5.69 4.33 33.86
C LEU A 387 4.92 4.90 32.67
N LEU A 388 3.89 4.19 32.20
CA LEU A 388 3.08 4.59 31.06
C LEU A 388 2.44 5.98 31.26
N ARG A 389 1.91 6.26 32.46
CA ARG A 389 1.32 7.58 32.81
C ARG A 389 2.33 8.73 32.89
N ARG A 390 3.61 8.45 33.10
CA ARG A 390 4.67 9.48 33.07
C ARG A 390 5.20 9.74 31.66
N ALA A 391 4.95 8.83 30.72
CA ALA A 391 5.47 8.91 29.38
C ALA A 391 4.62 9.83 28.49
N ARG A 392 5.24 10.39 27.45
CA ARG A 392 4.49 10.85 26.27
C ARG A 392 4.20 9.66 25.37
N VAL A 393 2.92 9.29 25.27
CA VAL A 393 2.48 8.08 24.56
C VAL A 393 2.10 8.40 23.13
N CYS A 394 2.71 7.69 22.19
CA CYS A 394 2.41 7.69 20.77
C CYS A 394 1.87 6.30 20.40
N VAL A 395 0.76 6.24 19.67
CA VAL A 395 0.15 4.96 19.23
C VAL A 395 0.28 4.81 17.71
N ASP A 396 0.29 3.57 17.20
CA ASP A 396 0.17 3.32 15.76
C ASP A 396 -1.27 3.49 15.26
N HIS A 397 -2.23 2.97 16.01
CA HIS A 397 -3.65 3.01 15.67
C HIS A 397 -4.52 3.26 16.92
N PRO A 398 -5.13 4.45 17.09
CA PRO A 398 -5.80 4.85 18.33
C PRO A 398 -6.87 3.87 18.85
N GLU A 399 -7.83 3.50 18.01
CA GLU A 399 -8.94 2.64 18.43
C GLU A 399 -8.46 1.24 18.82
N GLN A 400 -7.42 0.75 18.15
CA GLN A 400 -6.87 -0.58 18.34
C GLN A 400 -5.95 -0.61 19.57
N ALA A 401 -5.09 0.40 19.73
CA ALA A 401 -4.27 0.58 20.94
C ALA A 401 -5.13 0.70 22.21
N HIS A 402 -6.31 1.33 22.13
CA HIS A 402 -7.23 1.38 23.26
C HIS A 402 -7.93 0.03 23.54
N ALA A 403 -8.08 -0.84 22.54
CA ALA A 403 -8.71 -2.14 22.70
C ALA A 403 -7.75 -3.22 23.23
N GLU A 404 -6.49 -3.20 22.82
CA GLU A 404 -5.56 -4.32 23.07
C GLU A 404 -4.09 -3.91 23.25
N GLY A 405 -3.76 -2.62 23.13
CA GLY A 405 -2.42 -2.09 23.41
C GLY A 405 -2.23 -1.74 24.88
N GLU A 406 -1.13 -1.05 25.18
CA GLU A 406 -0.88 -0.49 26.52
C GLU A 406 -1.93 0.55 26.92
N SER A 407 -2.43 1.28 25.90
CA SER A 407 -3.41 2.35 26.04
C SER A 407 -4.80 1.89 26.46
N GLN A 408 -5.07 0.58 26.55
CA GLN A 408 -6.28 0.05 27.16
C GLN A 408 -6.42 0.43 28.66
N ARG A 409 -5.30 0.81 29.30
CA ARG A 409 -5.24 1.23 30.72
C ARG A 409 -5.18 2.74 30.89
N LEU A 410 -5.19 3.49 29.79
CA LEU A 410 -5.17 4.94 29.77
C LEU A 410 -6.58 5.51 29.57
N ALA A 411 -6.85 6.62 30.24
CA ALA A 411 -8.06 7.40 30.05
C ALA A 411 -8.05 8.13 28.70
N PRO A 412 -9.23 8.47 28.15
CA PRO A 412 -9.32 9.32 26.97
C PRO A 412 -8.52 10.61 27.14
N GLY A 413 -7.64 10.92 26.18
CA GLY A 413 -6.78 12.11 26.20
C GLY A 413 -5.40 11.93 26.86
N GLU A 414 -5.11 10.79 27.50
CA GLU A 414 -3.75 10.48 28.00
C GLU A 414 -2.80 10.03 26.86
N VAL A 415 -3.33 9.56 25.73
CA VAL A 415 -2.55 9.33 24.50
C VAL A 415 -2.24 10.68 23.84
N ALA A 416 -0.96 10.99 23.67
CA ALA A 416 -0.53 12.32 23.24
C ALA A 416 -0.66 12.52 21.71
N THR A 417 -0.32 11.50 20.91
CA THR A 417 -0.40 11.59 19.45
C THR A 417 -0.38 10.21 18.79
N THR A 418 -0.39 10.19 17.46
CA THR A 418 -0.29 8.99 16.63
C THR A 418 0.98 9.03 15.77
N LEU A 419 1.49 7.85 15.39
CA LEU A 419 2.75 7.75 14.66
C LEU A 419 2.66 8.37 13.26
N ASP A 420 1.51 8.27 12.59
CA ASP A 420 1.25 8.91 11.29
C ASP A 420 1.35 10.44 11.37
N ARG A 421 0.82 11.04 12.43
CA ARG A 421 0.94 12.50 12.67
C ARG A 421 2.39 12.92 12.88
N LEU A 422 3.17 12.15 13.64
CA LEU A 422 4.60 12.43 13.82
C LEU A 422 5.41 12.20 12.54
N CYS A 423 5.00 11.27 11.68
CA CYS A 423 5.63 11.10 10.36
C CYS A 423 5.28 12.26 9.42
N ALA A 424 4.07 12.83 9.53
CA ALA A 424 3.64 13.99 8.75
C ALA A 424 4.30 15.30 9.22
N ASP A 425 4.52 15.47 10.53
CA ASP A 425 5.24 16.59 11.14
C ASP A 425 6.28 16.11 12.18
N PRO A 426 7.49 15.75 11.74
CA PRO A 426 8.54 15.26 12.63
C PRO A 426 9.02 16.27 13.68
N ALA A 427 8.84 17.58 13.45
CA ALA A 427 9.26 18.61 14.38
C ALA A 427 8.48 18.54 15.71
N ALA A 428 7.24 18.03 15.67
CA ALA A 428 6.40 17.84 16.85
C ALA A 428 7.01 16.87 17.88
N ALA A 429 7.91 15.96 17.45
CA ALA A 429 8.56 14.98 18.32
C ALA A 429 9.91 15.47 18.91
N GLU A 430 10.49 16.57 18.41
CA GLU A 430 11.85 16.98 18.77
C GLU A 430 12.02 17.21 20.28
N GLY A 431 11.10 17.97 20.89
CA GLY A 431 11.10 18.22 22.33
C GLY A 431 10.69 17.03 23.20
N TRP A 432 10.43 15.85 22.63
CA TRP A 432 10.07 14.63 23.36
C TRP A 432 11.29 13.75 23.60
N ARG A 433 12.31 13.84 22.74
CA ARG A 433 13.49 12.96 22.71
C ARG A 433 14.39 13.03 23.95
N HIS A 434 14.19 14.02 24.81
CA HIS A 434 14.94 14.20 26.06
C HIS A 434 14.21 13.66 27.29
N GLY A 435 12.95 13.21 27.15
CA GLY A 435 12.16 12.64 28.24
C GLY A 435 11.68 11.23 27.93
N LEU A 436 10.87 10.69 28.84
CA LEU A 436 10.27 9.37 28.70
C LEU A 436 9.20 9.37 27.60
N THR A 437 9.39 8.51 26.60
CA THR A 437 8.42 8.31 25.51
C THR A 437 8.04 6.84 25.38
N VAL A 438 6.80 6.58 24.99
CA VAL A 438 6.30 5.22 24.71
C VAL A 438 5.69 5.23 23.32
N PHE A 439 6.13 4.33 22.46
CA PHE A 439 5.41 3.90 21.27
C PHE A 439 4.62 2.63 21.62
N ASP A 440 3.30 2.76 21.69
CA ASP A 440 2.36 1.66 21.90
C ASP A 440 1.97 1.08 20.54
N SER A 441 2.55 -0.08 20.22
CA SER A 441 2.45 -0.75 18.93
C SER A 441 1.55 -1.97 19.01
N THR A 442 0.47 -1.94 18.24
CA THR A 442 -0.45 -3.06 18.03
C THR A 442 -0.25 -3.73 16.67
N GLY A 443 0.27 -2.98 15.70
CA GLY A 443 0.39 -3.38 14.31
C GLY A 443 -0.94 -3.32 13.58
N PHE A 444 -0.98 -2.66 12.44
CA PHE A 444 -2.23 -2.47 11.67
C PHE A 444 -2.02 -2.71 10.18
N ALA A 445 -3.10 -2.98 9.46
CA ALA A 445 -3.05 -3.58 8.12
C ALA A 445 -2.34 -2.74 7.04
N LEU A 446 -2.20 -1.42 7.23
CA LEU A 446 -1.39 -0.58 6.33
C LEU A 446 0.08 -1.00 6.34
N GLU A 447 0.61 -1.41 7.48
CA GLU A 447 2.01 -1.86 7.59
C GLU A 447 2.24 -3.13 6.75
N ASP A 448 1.27 -4.05 6.78
CA ASP A 448 1.30 -5.27 5.97
C ASP A 448 1.12 -4.96 4.48
N HIS A 449 0.24 -3.99 4.14
CA HIS A 449 0.07 -3.51 2.77
C HIS A 449 1.38 -2.98 2.19
N VAL A 450 2.06 -2.12 2.94
CA VAL A 450 3.33 -1.49 2.53
C VAL A 450 4.46 -2.52 2.45
N ALA A 451 4.56 -3.42 3.43
CA ALA A 451 5.57 -4.47 3.40
C ALA A 451 5.36 -5.43 2.22
N LEU A 452 4.10 -5.74 1.90
CA LEU A 452 3.77 -6.56 0.73
C LEU A 452 4.14 -5.83 -0.57
N ASP A 453 3.90 -4.53 -0.69
CA ASP A 453 4.36 -3.74 -1.85
C ASP A 453 5.87 -3.85 -2.05
N VAL A 454 6.67 -3.78 -0.97
CA VAL A 454 8.12 -3.95 -1.02
C VAL A 454 8.51 -5.36 -1.45
N LEU A 455 7.83 -6.38 -0.92
CA LEU A 455 8.09 -7.78 -1.26
C LEU A 455 7.75 -8.08 -2.73
N LEU A 456 6.60 -7.62 -3.22
CA LEU A 456 6.16 -7.79 -4.61
C LEU A 456 7.15 -7.12 -5.57
N ALA A 457 7.57 -5.89 -5.28
CA ALA A 457 8.57 -5.19 -6.09
C ALA A 457 9.93 -5.92 -6.11
N ALA A 458 10.38 -6.44 -4.97
CA ALA A 458 11.61 -7.21 -4.89
C ALA A 458 11.51 -8.57 -5.62
N ALA A 459 10.37 -9.24 -5.52
CA ALA A 459 10.13 -10.48 -6.24
C ALA A 459 10.07 -10.24 -7.76
N GLU A 460 9.52 -9.12 -8.21
CA GLU A 460 9.47 -8.74 -9.62
C GLU A 460 10.88 -8.43 -10.15
N GLU A 461 11.65 -7.64 -9.40
CA GLU A 461 13.06 -7.32 -9.69
C GLU A 461 13.91 -8.60 -9.89
N LEU A 462 13.61 -9.65 -9.11
CA LEU A 462 14.36 -10.90 -9.10
C LEU A 462 13.74 -12.03 -9.94
N GLY A 463 12.59 -11.80 -10.57
CA GLY A 463 11.85 -12.82 -11.33
C GLY A 463 11.45 -14.04 -10.48
N LEU A 464 10.94 -13.82 -9.27
CA LEU A 464 10.55 -14.86 -8.31
C LEU A 464 9.04 -15.13 -8.27
N GLY A 465 8.64 -16.15 -7.51
CA GLY A 465 7.25 -16.55 -7.33
C GLY A 465 6.68 -17.41 -8.46
N THR A 466 5.52 -17.99 -8.17
CA THR A 466 4.82 -18.92 -9.08
C THR A 466 3.45 -18.35 -9.42
N LYS A 467 3.05 -18.42 -10.69
CA LYS A 467 1.69 -18.05 -11.09
C LYS A 467 0.78 -19.28 -11.02
N VAL A 468 -0.39 -19.11 -10.42
CA VAL A 468 -1.38 -20.18 -10.26
C VAL A 468 -2.78 -19.62 -10.51
N ALA A 469 -3.56 -20.33 -11.33
CA ALA A 469 -4.99 -20.07 -11.48
C ALA A 469 -5.75 -20.66 -10.28
N ILE A 470 -5.97 -19.85 -9.24
CA ILE A 470 -6.72 -20.25 -8.03
C ILE A 470 -8.22 -20.03 -8.24
N GLU A 471 -8.58 -18.87 -8.75
CA GLU A 471 -9.98 -18.49 -8.98
C GLU A 471 -10.53 -19.18 -10.24
N HIS A 472 -11.78 -19.62 -10.15
CA HIS A 472 -12.49 -20.17 -11.30
C HIS A 472 -12.93 -19.02 -12.22
N LEU A 473 -12.31 -18.93 -13.39
CA LEU A 473 -12.65 -17.96 -14.44
C LEU A 473 -13.34 -18.70 -15.61
N PRO A 474 -14.69 -18.82 -15.58
CA PRO A 474 -15.43 -19.57 -16.59
C PRO A 474 -15.26 -18.96 -17.98
N GLU A 475 -15.45 -19.78 -19.03
CA GLU A 475 -15.45 -19.31 -20.42
C GLU A 475 -16.59 -18.33 -20.67
N ASP A 476 -17.75 -18.58 -20.07
CA ASP A 476 -18.87 -17.65 -19.96
C ASP A 476 -18.95 -17.11 -18.53
N VAL A 477 -18.70 -15.80 -18.36
CA VAL A 477 -18.74 -15.13 -17.05
C VAL A 477 -20.10 -15.17 -16.35
N LEU A 478 -21.16 -15.54 -17.07
CA LEU A 478 -22.51 -15.71 -16.53
C LEU A 478 -22.87 -17.18 -16.27
N ASP A 479 -22.03 -18.14 -16.64
CA ASP A 479 -22.22 -19.57 -16.39
C ASP A 479 -21.11 -20.13 -15.46
N PRO A 480 -21.39 -20.32 -14.17
CA PRO A 480 -20.41 -20.87 -13.22
C PRO A 480 -20.05 -22.34 -13.48
N TYR A 481 -20.75 -23.04 -14.38
CA TYR A 481 -20.41 -24.40 -14.81
C TYR A 481 -19.57 -24.45 -16.08
N ALA A 482 -19.35 -23.31 -16.77
CA ALA A 482 -18.54 -23.21 -17.98
C ALA A 482 -17.04 -23.32 -17.67
N THR A 483 -16.62 -24.50 -17.20
CA THR A 483 -15.23 -24.82 -16.93
C THR A 483 -14.43 -24.81 -18.23
N ARG A 484 -13.27 -24.13 -18.20
CA ARG A 484 -12.31 -24.20 -19.30
C ARG A 484 -11.96 -25.66 -19.53
N ARG A 485 -12.13 -26.17 -20.75
CA ARG A 485 -11.64 -27.51 -21.08
C ARG A 485 -10.15 -27.54 -20.79
N ALA A 486 -9.72 -28.48 -19.94
CA ALA A 486 -8.30 -28.67 -19.68
C ALA A 486 -7.61 -28.88 -21.03
N THR A 487 -6.78 -27.93 -21.46
CA THR A 487 -5.82 -28.20 -22.53
C THR A 487 -4.78 -29.12 -21.94
N THR A 488 -5.06 -30.43 -22.00
CA THR A 488 -4.04 -31.46 -21.91
C THR A 488 -3.04 -31.19 -23.01
N ASP A 489 -1.90 -30.63 -22.65
CA ASP A 489 -0.66 -30.81 -23.39
C ASP A 489 0.49 -30.43 -22.46
N HIS A 490 0.91 -31.37 -21.62
CA HIS A 490 2.29 -31.45 -21.12
C HIS A 490 2.72 -32.87 -20.72
N TYR A 491 2.06 -33.92 -21.22
CA TYR A 491 2.66 -35.25 -21.38
C TYR A 491 1.94 -35.95 -22.53
N GLY A 492 2.69 -36.29 -23.58
CA GLY A 492 2.17 -36.99 -24.73
C GLY A 492 1.56 -38.34 -24.35
N GLN A 493 0.49 -38.68 -25.07
CA GLN A 493 -0.26 -39.94 -25.09
C GLN A 493 -1.29 -40.16 -23.97
N SER A 494 -2.57 -40.06 -24.34
CA SER A 494 -3.53 -41.17 -24.22
C SER A 494 -4.77 -40.89 -25.09
N THR A 495 -5.10 -41.87 -25.91
CA THR A 495 -6.22 -41.98 -26.86
C THR A 495 -7.58 -42.27 -26.21
N VAL A 496 -8.63 -41.58 -26.70
CA VAL A 496 -10.06 -42.01 -26.91
C VAL A 496 -10.89 -42.20 -25.60
N VAL A 497 -12.15 -41.75 -25.45
CA VAL A 497 -13.34 -41.94 -26.30
C VAL A 497 -14.39 -40.82 -26.09
N ASP A 498 -15.12 -40.50 -27.17
CA ASP A 498 -16.41 -39.79 -27.18
C ASP A 498 -17.45 -40.42 -26.24
N GLU A 499 -18.18 -39.58 -25.48
CA GLU A 499 -19.66 -39.47 -25.47
C GLU A 499 -20.10 -38.20 -24.72
#